data_AF-A0A935U002-F1
#
_entry.id   AF-A0A935U002-F1
#
_cell.length_a   1.000
_cell.length_b   1.000
_cell.length_c   1.000
_cell.angle_alpha   90.00
_cell.angle_beta   90.00
_cell.angle_gamma   90.00
#
_symmetry.space_group_name_H-M   'P 1'
#
loop_
_entity.id
_entity.type
_entity.pdbx_description
1 polymer ?
#
loop_
_entity_poly.entity_id
_entity_poly.type
_entity_poly.pdbx_seq_one_letter_code
_entity_poly.pdbx_strand_id
1 'polypeptide(L)'
;MGYSDERLQLIFEKTDGHCHLCGKRLSWANYGVFSARGAWEVEHSVPRAVGGTDHLNNLFAACISCNRDKKAGSTRAARAYHGRKAAPLSAAKKDEHRRANTANGTAVGGLGALLFGASGPAAWFAAAVGAFVGHSIEPDPQKGRRRRR
;
A
#
# COMPACT_ATOMS: atom_id res chain seq x y z
N MET A 1 5.85 -14.52 21.75
CA MET A 1 4.61 -13.78 22.04
C MET A 1 3.65 -14.06 20.90
N GLY A 2 2.50 -14.67 21.18
CA GLY A 2 1.45 -14.84 20.18
C GLY A 2 0.63 -13.55 20.09
N TYR A 3 0.38 -13.07 18.88
CA TYR A 3 -0.63 -12.05 18.64
C TYR A 3 -2.00 -12.75 18.53
N SER A 4 -3.08 -12.10 18.96
CA SER A 4 -4.44 -12.60 18.67
C SER A 4 -4.75 -12.45 17.18
N ASP A 5 -5.71 -13.22 16.68
CA ASP A 5 -6.11 -13.19 15.28
C ASP A 5 -6.65 -11.83 14.86
N GLU A 6 -7.42 -11.15 15.73
CA GLU A 6 -7.92 -9.79 15.48
C GLU A 6 -6.77 -8.81 15.35
N ARG A 7 -5.73 -8.97 16.18
CA ARG A 7 -4.55 -8.10 16.13
C ARG A 7 -3.74 -8.35 14.88
N LEU A 8 -3.58 -9.62 14.47
CA LEU A 8 -2.96 -9.96 13.20
C LEU A 8 -3.73 -9.36 12.02
N GLN A 9 -5.07 -9.40 12.07
CA GLN A 9 -5.94 -8.90 11.02
C GLN A 9 -5.73 -7.40 10.83
N LEU A 10 -5.75 -6.63 11.93
CA LEU A 10 -5.47 -5.19 11.91
C LEU A 10 -4.09 -4.88 11.31
N ILE A 11 -3.06 -5.66 11.63
CA ILE A 11 -1.70 -5.47 11.10
C ILE A 11 -1.64 -5.79 9.60
N PHE A 12 -2.31 -6.85 9.16
CA PHE A 12 -2.38 -7.27 7.77
C PHE A 12 -3.13 -6.22 6.91
N GLU A 13 -4.32 -5.82 7.36
CA GLU A 13 -5.18 -4.83 6.70
C GLU A 13 -4.53 -3.45 6.62
N LYS A 14 -3.79 -3.01 7.66
CA LYS A 14 -3.03 -1.76 7.64
C LYS A 14 -2.08 -1.64 6.45
N THR A 15 -1.62 -2.79 5.94
CA THR A 15 -0.70 -2.88 4.80
C THR A 15 -1.38 -3.35 3.51
N ASP A 16 -2.72 -3.43 3.50
CA ASP A 16 -3.53 -3.97 2.40
C ASP A 16 -3.09 -5.38 1.98
N GLY A 17 -2.61 -6.20 2.94
CA GLY A 17 -2.05 -7.52 2.64
C GLY A 17 -0.78 -7.49 1.80
N HIS A 18 0.00 -6.41 1.83
CA HIS A 18 1.29 -6.30 1.15
C HIS A 18 2.43 -6.14 2.16
N CYS A 19 3.59 -6.69 1.85
CA CYS A 19 4.79 -6.44 2.64
C CYS A 19 5.11 -4.95 2.60
N HIS A 20 5.14 -4.32 3.76
CA HIS A 20 5.33 -2.88 3.83
C HIS A 20 6.79 -2.43 3.53
N LEU A 21 7.72 -3.38 3.43
CA LEU A 21 9.12 -3.15 3.02
C LEU A 21 9.31 -3.26 1.51
N CYS A 22 8.83 -4.34 0.88
CA CYS A 22 9.08 -4.62 -0.53
C CYS A 22 7.86 -4.44 -1.45
N GLY A 23 6.65 -4.40 -0.88
CA GLY A 23 5.40 -4.24 -1.61
C GLY A 23 4.84 -5.51 -2.24
N LYS A 24 5.41 -6.69 -1.99
CA LYS A 24 4.88 -7.95 -2.51
C LYS A 24 3.60 -8.34 -1.77
N ARG A 25 2.65 -8.96 -2.48
CA ARG A 25 1.43 -9.53 -1.88
C ARG A 25 1.76 -10.63 -0.88
N LEU A 26 1.04 -10.62 0.23
CA LEU A 26 1.08 -11.59 1.30
C LEU A 26 -0.21 -12.41 1.28
N SER A 27 -0.15 -13.61 1.86
CA SER A 27 -1.33 -14.45 2.08
C SER A 27 -1.64 -14.46 3.57
N TRP A 28 -2.87 -14.05 3.93
CA TRP A 28 -3.34 -14.05 5.31
C TRP A 28 -3.09 -15.40 5.99
N ALA A 29 -3.47 -16.50 5.32
CA ALA A 29 -3.33 -17.87 5.80
C ALA A 29 -1.87 -18.32 6.02
N ASN A 30 -0.88 -17.60 5.47
CA ASN A 30 0.53 -17.98 5.54
C ASN A 30 1.30 -17.20 6.62
N TYR A 31 0.62 -16.73 7.68
CA TYR A 31 1.29 -16.12 8.83
C TYR A 31 2.20 -17.13 9.53
N GLY A 32 3.48 -16.79 9.71
CA GLY A 32 4.47 -17.63 10.38
C GLY A 32 4.89 -18.90 9.62
N VAL A 33 4.29 -19.20 8.47
CA VAL A 33 4.59 -20.40 7.67
C VAL A 33 5.86 -20.15 6.84
N PHE A 34 7.01 -20.60 7.35
CA PHE A 34 8.28 -20.45 6.64
C PHE A 34 8.24 -21.10 5.24
N SER A 35 8.88 -20.48 4.25
CA SER A 35 8.96 -20.93 2.84
C SER A 35 7.68 -20.88 1.99
N ALA A 36 6.50 -20.64 2.58
CA ALA A 36 5.28 -20.50 1.79
C ALA A 36 5.27 -19.21 0.94
N ARG A 37 4.64 -19.26 -0.25
CA ARG A 37 4.47 -18.08 -1.09
C ARG A 37 3.57 -17.06 -0.38
N GLY A 38 4.04 -15.82 -0.25
CA GLY A 38 3.30 -14.79 0.49
C GLY A 38 3.34 -14.98 2.01
N ALA A 39 4.26 -15.82 2.52
CA ALA A 39 4.50 -15.95 3.94
C ALA A 39 4.95 -14.64 4.57
N TRP A 40 4.46 -14.38 5.77
CA TRP A 40 4.68 -13.12 6.45
C TRP A 40 4.73 -13.28 7.96
N GLU A 41 5.30 -12.27 8.61
CA GLU A 41 5.35 -12.14 10.05
C GLU A 41 5.15 -10.67 10.43
N VAL A 42 4.85 -10.44 11.72
CA VAL A 42 4.75 -9.08 12.26
C VAL A 42 6.14 -8.48 12.37
N GLU A 43 6.30 -7.30 11.78
CA GLU A 43 7.53 -6.53 11.79
C GLU A 43 7.36 -5.23 12.56
N HIS A 44 8.40 -4.86 13.31
CA HIS A 44 8.48 -3.58 14.01
C HIS A 44 9.24 -2.55 13.19
N SER A 45 8.57 -1.45 12.81
CA SER A 45 9.18 -0.34 12.07
C SER A 45 10.29 0.35 12.88
N VAL A 46 10.20 0.34 14.21
CA VAL A 46 11.31 0.59 15.13
C VAL A 46 11.54 -0.73 15.86
N PRO A 47 12.67 -1.43 15.65
CA PRO A 47 12.92 -2.72 16.27
C PRO A 47 12.91 -2.65 17.80
N ARG A 48 12.40 -3.70 18.47
CA ARG A 48 12.41 -3.80 19.94
C ARG A 48 13.83 -3.66 20.53
N ALA A 49 14.83 -4.20 19.84
CA ALA A 49 16.24 -4.13 20.25
C ALA A 49 16.80 -2.70 20.37
N VAL A 50 16.14 -1.71 19.75
CA VAL A 50 16.52 -0.29 19.80
C VAL A 50 15.41 0.59 20.40
N GLY A 51 14.57 0.00 21.27
CA GLY A 51 13.52 0.73 22.00
C GLY A 51 12.15 0.79 21.32
N GLY A 52 11.93 -0.02 20.29
CA GLY A 52 10.62 -0.15 19.64
C GLY A 52 9.54 -0.75 20.53
N THR A 53 8.30 -0.26 20.37
CA THR A 53 7.13 -0.71 21.13
C THR A 53 6.28 -1.72 20.37
N ASP A 54 5.45 -2.49 21.07
CA ASP A 54 4.46 -3.40 20.46
C ASP A 54 3.15 -2.69 20.08
N HIS A 55 3.10 -1.35 20.04
CA HIS A 55 1.91 -0.61 19.65
C HIS A 55 1.60 -0.76 18.15
N LEU A 56 0.31 -0.80 17.79
CA LEU A 56 -0.15 -1.03 16.41
C LEU A 56 0.41 -0.02 15.40
N ASN A 57 0.76 1.20 15.80
CA ASN A 57 1.41 2.18 14.93
C ASN A 57 2.82 1.73 14.49
N ASN A 58 3.52 0.96 15.33
CA ASN A 58 4.86 0.42 15.07
C ASN A 58 4.86 -0.96 14.38
N LEU A 59 3.72 -1.65 14.36
CA LEU A 59 3.59 -2.99 13.78
C LEU A 59 3.11 -2.95 12.33
N PHE A 60 3.72 -3.80 11.49
CA PHE A 60 3.39 -3.92 10.07
C PHE A 60 3.52 -5.38 9.61
N ALA A 61 2.78 -5.77 8.57
CA ALA A 61 3.02 -7.04 7.90
C ALA A 61 4.27 -6.92 6.99
N ALA A 62 5.15 -7.91 7.07
CA ALA A 62 6.31 -8.01 6.19
C ALA A 62 6.56 -9.46 5.77
N CYS A 63 7.13 -9.65 4.58
CA CYS A 63 7.67 -10.96 4.21
C CYS A 63 8.68 -11.40 5.28
N ILE A 64 8.69 -12.70 5.59
CA ILE A 64 9.62 -13.28 6.56
C ILE A 64 11.08 -12.96 6.17
N SER A 65 11.43 -13.08 4.88
CA SER A 65 12.77 -12.72 4.41
C SER A 65 13.09 -11.24 4.62
N CYS A 66 12.22 -10.32 4.20
CA CYS A 66 12.45 -8.88 4.36
C CYS A 66 12.61 -8.47 5.82
N ASN A 67 11.81 -9.04 6.73
CA ASN A 67 11.94 -8.75 8.16
C ASN A 67 13.28 -9.27 8.72
N ARG A 68 13.63 -10.52 8.41
CA ARG A 68 14.89 -11.14 8.83
C ARG A 68 16.14 -10.50 8.23
N ASP A 69 16.04 -9.96 7.01
CA ASP A 69 17.13 -9.22 6.38
C ASP A 69 17.33 -7.85 7.06
N LYS A 70 16.22 -7.17 7.41
CA LYS A 70 16.27 -5.89 8.13
C LYS A 70 16.83 -6.03 9.54
N LYS A 71 16.42 -7.05 10.30
CA LYS A 71 16.79 -7.22 11.72
C LYS A 71 16.52 -5.94 12.53
N ALA A 72 17.52 -5.47 13.29
CA ALA A 72 17.51 -4.21 14.02
C ALA A 72 17.86 -2.98 13.16
N GLY A 73 18.00 -3.14 11.84
CA GLY A 73 18.34 -2.08 10.91
C GLY A 73 17.19 -1.09 10.65
N SER A 74 17.51 -0.02 9.91
CA SER A 74 16.57 1.04 9.57
C SER A 74 15.51 0.57 8.56
N THR A 75 14.24 0.76 8.92
CA THR A 75 13.08 0.53 8.04
C THR A 75 13.13 1.38 6.78
N ARG A 76 13.64 2.61 6.90
CA ARG A 76 13.83 3.51 5.75
C ARG A 76 14.84 2.92 4.75
N ALA A 77 15.95 2.38 5.24
CA ALA A 77 16.96 1.75 4.39
C ALA A 77 16.42 0.46 3.74
N ALA A 78 15.71 -0.38 4.50
CA ALA A 78 15.08 -1.60 3.99
C ALA A 78 14.05 -1.31 2.89
N ARG A 79 13.21 -0.29 3.06
CA ARG A 79 12.29 0.19 2.01
C ARG A 79 13.04 0.70 0.78
N ALA A 80 14.07 1.52 0.99
CA ALA A 80 14.86 2.09 -0.11
C ALA A 80 15.56 1.01 -0.95
N TYR A 81 16.03 -0.08 -0.32
CA TYR A 81 16.58 -1.24 -1.01
C TYR A 81 15.57 -1.87 -2.00
N HIS A 82 14.28 -1.84 -1.66
CA HIS A 82 13.20 -2.29 -2.53
C HIS A 82 12.57 -1.17 -3.40
N GLY A 83 13.21 0.01 -3.47
CA GLY A 83 12.71 1.13 -4.27
C GLY A 83 11.51 1.85 -3.68
N ARG A 84 11.21 1.65 -2.38
CA ARG A 84 10.12 2.31 -1.67
C ARG A 84 10.62 3.50 -0.84
N LYS A 85 9.84 4.59 -0.85
CA LYS A 85 10.21 5.84 -0.16
C LYS A 85 9.60 6.00 1.23
N ALA A 86 8.42 5.45 1.45
CA ALA A 86 7.60 5.71 2.63
C ALA A 86 6.82 4.47 3.07
N ALA A 87 6.18 4.53 4.23
CA ALA A 87 5.25 3.51 4.73
C ALA A 87 3.92 3.54 3.94
N PRO A 88 3.09 2.49 4.07
CA PRO A 88 1.67 2.52 3.68
C PRO A 88 0.91 3.71 4.24
N LEU A 89 0.04 4.27 3.40
CA LEU A 89 -0.86 5.35 3.78
C LEU A 89 -1.87 4.87 4.82
N SER A 90 -2.28 5.78 5.71
CA SER A 90 -3.46 5.58 6.54
C SER A 90 -4.73 5.48 5.67
N ALA A 91 -5.77 4.83 6.19
CA ALA A 91 -7.06 4.70 5.51
C ALA A 91 -7.61 6.06 5.07
N ALA A 92 -7.64 7.05 5.98
CA ALA A 92 -8.10 8.40 5.67
C ALA A 92 -7.33 9.05 4.51
N LYS A 93 -5.99 8.87 4.45
CA LYS A 93 -5.18 9.42 3.37
C LYS A 93 -5.44 8.70 2.05
N LYS A 94 -5.70 7.38 2.07
CA LYS A 94 -6.13 6.63 0.88
C LYS A 94 -7.45 7.16 0.34
N ASP A 95 -8.42 7.42 1.22
CA ASP A 95 -9.73 7.95 0.83
C ASP A 95 -9.63 9.35 0.23
N GLU A 96 -8.79 10.21 0.80
CA GLU A 96 -8.46 11.53 0.23
C GLU A 96 -7.90 11.38 -1.19
N HIS A 97 -6.93 10.49 -1.39
CA HIS A 97 -6.37 10.23 -2.72
C HIS A 97 -7.40 9.63 -3.70
N ARG A 98 -8.26 8.72 -3.25
CA ARG A 98 -9.34 8.17 -4.11
C ARG A 98 -10.30 9.26 -4.54
N ARG A 99 -10.72 10.14 -3.62
CA ARG A 99 -11.59 11.29 -3.94
C ARG A 99 -10.92 12.23 -4.94
N ALA A 100 -9.64 12.53 -4.74
CA ALA A 100 -8.87 13.35 -5.68
C ALA A 100 -8.74 12.69 -7.06
N ASN A 101 -8.45 11.39 -7.12
CA ASN A 101 -8.37 10.63 -8.37
C ASN A 101 -9.72 10.54 -9.08
N THR A 102 -10.82 10.35 -8.34
CA THR A 102 -12.18 10.38 -8.89
C THR A 102 -12.48 11.74 -9.50
N ALA A 103 -12.21 12.84 -8.79
CA ALA A 103 -12.43 14.20 -9.31
C ALA A 103 -11.59 14.48 -10.57
N ASN A 104 -10.29 14.14 -10.54
CA ASN A 104 -9.40 14.27 -11.68
C ASN A 104 -9.86 13.40 -12.86
N GLY A 105 -10.28 12.17 -12.60
CA GLY A 105 -10.80 11.24 -13.60
C GLY A 105 -12.06 11.77 -14.28
N THR A 106 -13.02 12.29 -13.50
CA THR A 106 -14.22 12.96 -14.02
C THR A 106 -13.86 14.12 -14.93
N ALA A 107 -12.95 14.99 -14.49
CA ALA A 107 -12.52 16.16 -15.26
C ALA A 107 -11.83 15.76 -16.57
N VAL A 108 -10.88 14.82 -16.53
CA VAL A 108 -10.16 14.33 -17.70
C VAL A 108 -11.10 13.64 -18.69
N GLY A 109 -12.01 12.79 -18.20
CA GLY A 109 -13.00 12.09 -19.05
C GLY A 109 -13.97 13.06 -19.73
N GLY A 110 -14.53 14.02 -18.99
CA GLY A 110 -15.46 15.01 -19.52
C GLY A 110 -14.80 15.98 -20.49
N LEU A 111 -13.67 16.57 -20.13
CA LEU A 111 -12.92 17.48 -21.01
C LEU A 111 -12.42 16.76 -22.27
N GLY A 112 -11.92 15.53 -22.12
CA GLY A 112 -11.52 14.70 -23.25
C GLY A 112 -12.66 14.49 -24.23
N ALA A 113 -13.86 14.14 -23.75
CA ALA A 113 -15.03 13.95 -24.61
C ALA A 113 -15.41 15.22 -25.38
N LEU A 114 -15.40 16.38 -24.72
CA LEU A 114 -15.69 17.67 -25.36
C LEU A 114 -14.68 18.00 -26.47
N LEU A 115 -13.38 17.74 -26.23
CA LEU A 115 -12.32 17.98 -27.22
C LEU A 115 -12.46 17.12 -28.49
N PHE A 116 -13.06 15.94 -28.38
CA PHE A 116 -13.37 15.05 -29.51
C PHE A 116 -14.79 15.25 -30.07
N GLY A 117 -15.46 16.36 -29.73
CA GLY A 117 -16.76 16.74 -30.30
C GLY A 117 -17.96 15.98 -29.72
N ALA A 118 -17.78 15.18 -28.67
CA ALA A 118 -18.89 14.56 -27.95
C ALA A 118 -19.52 15.58 -26.98
N SER A 119 -20.85 15.65 -26.98
CA SER A 119 -21.62 16.56 -26.12
C SER A 119 -22.82 15.85 -25.50
N GLY A 120 -23.52 16.54 -24.60
CA GLY A 120 -24.73 16.02 -23.96
C GLY A 120 -24.49 14.69 -23.24
N PRO A 121 -25.36 13.67 -23.41
CA PRO A 121 -25.24 12.39 -22.71
C PRO A 121 -23.87 11.71 -22.89
N ALA A 122 -23.27 11.79 -24.08
CA ALA A 122 -21.99 11.14 -24.36
C ALA A 122 -20.84 11.71 -23.50
N ALA A 123 -20.84 13.03 -23.26
CA ALA A 123 -19.85 13.67 -22.39
C ALA A 123 -20.02 13.26 -20.92
N TRP A 124 -21.28 13.12 -20.45
CA TRP A 124 -21.58 12.62 -19.11
C TRP A 124 -21.14 11.17 -18.92
N PHE A 125 -21.37 10.31 -19.91
CA PHE A 125 -20.87 8.93 -19.88
C PHE A 125 -19.34 8.89 -19.79
N ALA A 126 -18.63 9.69 -20.58
CA ALA A 126 -17.18 9.76 -20.53
C ALA A 126 -16.66 10.27 -19.18
N ALA A 127 -17.32 11.27 -18.58
CA ALA A 127 -17.01 11.73 -17.24
C ALA A 127 -17.23 10.63 -16.18
N ALA A 128 -18.32 9.86 -16.28
CA ALA A 128 -18.60 8.75 -15.37
C ALA A 128 -17.58 7.61 -15.49
N VAL A 129 -17.18 7.25 -16.71
CA VAL A 129 -16.10 6.28 -16.95
C VAL A 129 -14.79 6.80 -16.36
N GLY A 130 -14.46 8.07 -16.59
CA GLY A 130 -13.29 8.72 -15.99
C GLY A 130 -13.31 8.67 -14.47
N ALA A 131 -14.46 8.95 -13.84
CA ALA A 131 -14.65 8.86 -12.40
C ALA A 131 -14.40 7.43 -11.86
N PHE A 132 -14.95 6.41 -12.54
CA PHE A 132 -14.79 5.00 -12.18
C PHE A 132 -13.34 4.53 -12.31
N VAL A 133 -12.67 4.86 -13.42
CA VAL A 133 -11.25 4.58 -13.63
C VAL A 133 -10.42 5.28 -12.56
N GLY A 134 -10.68 6.56 -12.29
CA GLY A 134 -10.00 7.32 -11.24
C GLY A 134 -10.16 6.67 -9.86
N HIS A 135 -11.36 6.21 -9.51
CA HIS A 135 -11.63 5.54 -8.24
C HIS A 135 -10.91 4.19 -8.08
N SER A 136 -10.72 3.48 -9.20
CA SER A 136 -10.11 2.15 -9.24
C SER A 136 -8.58 2.18 -9.17
N ILE A 137 -7.95 3.34 -9.37
CA ILE A 137 -6.50 3.50 -9.23
C ILE A 137 -6.13 3.46 -7.75
N GLU A 138 -5.41 2.42 -7.35
CA GLU A 138 -4.87 2.30 -6.01
C GLU A 138 -3.88 3.45 -5.71
N PRO A 139 -4.05 4.16 -4.58
CA PRO A 139 -3.13 5.20 -4.18
C PRO A 139 -1.81 4.58 -3.70
N ASP A 140 -0.84 4.47 -4.59
CA ASP A 140 0.52 4.01 -4.28
C ASP A 140 1.51 5.19 -4.23
N PRO A 141 1.75 5.80 -3.06
CA PRO A 141 2.76 6.86 -2.95
C PRO A 141 4.19 6.32 -2.93
N GLN A 142 4.39 5.00 -3.03
CA GLN A 142 5.63 4.36 -2.59
C GLN A 142 6.56 3.98 -3.73
N LYS A 143 6.15 4.05 -5.01
CA LYS A 143 7.06 3.83 -6.14
C LYS A 143 8.05 4.98 -6.27
N GLY A 144 9.25 4.81 -5.70
CA GLY A 144 10.42 5.59 -6.13
C GLY A 144 10.88 5.15 -7.52
N ARG A 145 11.61 6.02 -8.25
CA ARG A 145 12.38 5.57 -9.42
C ARG A 145 13.25 4.39 -8.96
N ARG A 146 13.04 3.20 -9.53
CA ARG A 146 13.94 2.06 -9.30
C ARG A 146 15.35 2.57 -9.60
N ARG A 147 16.24 2.61 -8.61
CA ARG A 147 17.67 2.71 -8.91
C ARG A 147 17.98 1.42 -9.67
N ARG A 148 18.08 1.51 -11.00
CA ARG A 148 18.66 0.44 -11.82
C ARG A 148 20.07 0.26 -11.24
N ARG A 149 20.32 -0.90 -10.63
CA ARG A 149 21.68 -1.37 -10.41
C ARG A 149 22.13 -2.03 -11.70
#